data_AF-A0A453GLF9-F1
#
_entry.id   AF-A0A453GLF9-F1
#
_cell.length_a   1.000
_cell.length_b   1.000
_cell.length_c   1.000
_cell.angle_alpha   90.00
_cell.angle_beta   90.00
_cell.angle_gamma   90.00
#
_symmetry.space_group_name_H-M   'P 1'
#
loop_
_entity.id
_entity.type
_entity.pdbx_description
1 polymer ?
#
loop_
_entity_poly.entity_id
_entity_poly.type
_entity_poly.pdbx_seq_one_letter_code
_entity_poly.pdbx_strand_id
1 'polypeptide(L)'
;MAQHTVDDKTNYILRNVLAYEQCYRWSATSRDTSYVAAYVVFMSQLLSTPEDVALLSRRGVIEHMLGNDADVCAMFRGIADGVVFDPASEHYLMPIGVALQAHYKSRFHRWRAWVMRHRFGNPWLAAAWVFGAMAVLGTIVQTVLAVLSYVNQAPTHKVLGPGI
;
A
#
# COMPACT_ATOMS: atom_id res chain seq x y z
N MET A 1 -8.01 -6.36 -19.08
CA MET A 1 -7.36 -6.59 -17.77
C MET A 1 -7.40 -8.09 -17.54
N ALA A 2 -6.25 -8.75 -17.43
CA ALA A 2 -6.22 -10.20 -17.18
C ALA A 2 -6.51 -10.42 -15.70
N GLN A 3 -7.66 -11.03 -15.41
CA GLN A 3 -8.17 -11.26 -14.06
C GLN A 3 -7.79 -12.69 -13.65
N HIS A 4 -7.03 -12.84 -12.56
CA HIS A 4 -6.55 -14.15 -12.10
C HIS A 4 -7.62 -14.79 -11.21
N THR A 5 -8.49 -15.61 -11.81
CA THR A 5 -9.50 -16.38 -11.09
C THR A 5 -8.85 -17.61 -10.44
N VAL A 6 -8.81 -17.65 -9.11
CA VAL A 6 -8.34 -18.80 -8.33
C VAL A 6 -9.48 -19.79 -8.15
N ASP A 7 -9.30 -21.02 -8.64
CA ASP A 7 -10.23 -22.14 -8.54
C ASP A 7 -9.49 -23.43 -8.11
N ASP A 8 -10.23 -24.52 -7.89
CA ASP A 8 -9.63 -25.82 -7.56
C ASP A 8 -8.66 -26.31 -8.65
N LYS A 9 -8.83 -25.84 -9.90
CA LYS A 9 -7.92 -26.14 -10.99
C LYS A 9 -6.57 -25.49 -10.83
N THR A 10 -6.58 -24.25 -10.39
CA THR A 10 -5.39 -23.50 -10.04
C THR A 10 -4.55 -24.26 -9.01
N ASN A 11 -5.17 -24.88 -8.02
CA ASN A 11 -4.47 -25.67 -7.00
C ASN A 11 -3.67 -26.84 -7.61
N TYR A 12 -4.32 -27.73 -8.36
CA TYR A 12 -3.61 -28.89 -8.91
C TYR A 12 -2.62 -28.50 -10.02
N ILE A 13 -2.91 -27.47 -10.83
CA ILE A 13 -1.97 -26.98 -11.85
C ILE A 13 -0.71 -26.44 -11.17
N LEU A 14 -0.86 -25.56 -10.17
CA LEU A 14 0.27 -25.01 -9.43
C LEU A 14 1.09 -26.11 -8.77
N ARG A 15 0.45 -27.09 -8.11
CA ARG A 15 1.15 -28.23 -7.49
C ARG A 15 1.91 -29.07 -8.50
N ASN A 16 1.32 -29.38 -9.65
CA ASN A 16 1.96 -30.20 -10.67
C ASN A 16 3.16 -29.49 -11.32
N VAL A 17 3.00 -28.21 -11.66
CA VAL A 17 4.09 -27.42 -12.26
C VAL A 17 5.19 -27.18 -11.24
N LEU A 18 4.85 -26.89 -9.99
CA LEU A 18 5.81 -26.73 -8.90
C LEU A 18 6.56 -28.04 -8.61
N ALA A 19 5.89 -29.20 -8.64
CA ALA A 19 6.54 -30.49 -8.49
C ALA A 19 7.52 -30.76 -9.63
N TYR A 20 7.11 -30.48 -10.87
CA TYR A 20 8.00 -30.54 -12.03
C TYR A 20 9.21 -29.63 -11.84
N GLU A 21 8.99 -28.36 -11.48
CA GLU A 21 10.05 -27.39 -11.21
C GLU A 21 11.04 -27.89 -10.14
N GLN A 22 10.54 -28.44 -9.04
CA GLN A 22 11.35 -28.95 -7.94
C GLN A 22 12.11 -30.24 -8.30
N CYS A 23 11.53 -31.13 -9.09
CA CYS A 23 12.20 -32.35 -9.55
C CYS A 23 13.40 -32.07 -10.47
N TYR A 24 13.29 -31.05 -11.33
CA TYR A 24 14.36 -30.69 -12.28
C TYR A 24 15.31 -29.61 -11.74
N ARG A 25 15.07 -29.08 -10.54
CA ARG A 25 15.86 -28.02 -9.90
C ARG A 25 17.35 -28.37 -9.73
N TRP A 26 17.68 -29.64 -9.53
CA TRP A 26 19.08 -30.09 -9.38
C TRP A 26 19.84 -30.20 -10.71
N SER A 27 19.12 -30.39 -11.82
CA SER A 27 19.71 -30.53 -13.16
C SER A 27 19.93 -29.20 -13.86
N ALA A 28 19.29 -28.12 -13.39
CA ALA A 28 19.37 -26.81 -14.00
C ALA A 28 20.45 -25.97 -13.31
N THR A 29 21.53 -25.68 -14.03
CA THR A 29 22.61 -24.74 -13.63
C THR A 29 22.11 -23.29 -13.48
N SER A 30 20.84 -23.01 -13.75
CA SER A 30 20.29 -21.66 -13.89
C SER A 30 19.32 -21.30 -12.77
N ARG A 31 19.58 -20.18 -12.08
CA ARG A 31 18.68 -19.51 -11.13
C ARG A 31 17.29 -19.20 -11.72
N ASP A 32 17.18 -19.17 -13.05
CA ASP A 32 15.96 -18.87 -13.80
C ASP A 32 14.91 -20.00 -13.80
N THR A 33 15.09 -21.07 -13.04
CA THR A 33 14.10 -22.17 -13.05
C THR A 33 13.03 -22.04 -11.97
N SER A 34 13.16 -21.13 -11.00
CA SER A 34 12.28 -21.09 -9.83
C SER A 34 11.09 -20.12 -9.94
N TYR A 35 10.45 -20.01 -11.12
CA TYR A 35 9.39 -19.02 -11.35
C TYR A 35 8.10 -19.32 -10.56
N VAL A 36 7.67 -20.58 -10.56
CA VAL A 36 6.44 -20.99 -9.89
C VAL A 36 6.67 -21.08 -8.39
N ALA A 37 7.83 -21.57 -7.94
CA ALA A 37 8.19 -21.53 -6.53
C ALA A 37 8.21 -20.08 -5.99
N ALA A 38 8.83 -19.15 -6.71
CA ALA A 38 8.84 -17.73 -6.33
C ALA A 38 7.41 -17.16 -6.24
N TYR A 39 6.55 -17.47 -7.22
CA TYR A 39 5.15 -17.03 -7.21
C TYR A 39 4.37 -17.58 -6.02
N VAL A 40 4.44 -18.90 -5.79
CA VAL A 40 3.71 -19.58 -4.73
C VAL A 40 4.15 -19.07 -3.35
N VAL A 41 5.47 -18.95 -3.13
CA VAL A 41 6.01 -18.45 -1.86
C VAL A 41 5.60 -16.99 -1.66
N PHE A 42 5.73 -16.14 -2.67
CA PHE A 42 5.30 -14.73 -2.59
C PHE A 42 3.81 -14.61 -2.28
N MET A 43 2.95 -15.35 -2.98
CA MET A 43 1.50 -15.34 -2.74
C MET A 43 1.15 -15.88 -1.36
N SER A 44 1.85 -16.90 -0.85
CA SER A 44 1.62 -17.42 0.50
C SER A 44 1.96 -16.40 1.60
N GLN A 45 2.95 -15.53 1.36
CA GLN A 45 3.30 -14.43 2.26
C GLN A 45 2.29 -13.28 2.17
N LEU A 46 1.75 -13.03 0.98
CA LEU A 46 0.75 -11.97 0.75
C LEU A 46 -0.63 -12.37 1.30
N LEU A 47 -1.00 -13.64 1.19
CA LEU A 47 -2.29 -14.22 1.59
C LEU A 47 -2.17 -14.94 2.93
N SER A 48 -1.58 -14.26 3.92
CA SER A 48 -1.24 -14.87 5.20
C SER A 48 -2.45 -15.09 6.11
N THR A 49 -3.48 -14.26 5.95
CA THR A 49 -4.75 -14.27 6.68
C THR A 49 -5.95 -14.15 5.72
N PRO A 50 -7.16 -14.59 6.13
CA PRO A 50 -8.38 -14.38 5.34
C PRO A 50 -8.67 -12.89 5.08
N GLU A 51 -8.27 -12.00 6.00
CA GLU A 51 -8.42 -10.55 5.86
C GLU A 51 -7.58 -9.99 4.70
N ASP A 52 -6.38 -10.55 4.49
CA ASP A 52 -5.52 -10.18 3.35
C ASP A 52 -6.18 -10.58 2.02
N VAL A 53 -6.77 -11.78 1.97
CA VAL A 53 -7.52 -12.29 0.81
C VAL A 53 -8.73 -11.39 0.53
N ALA A 54 -9.52 -11.08 1.56
CA ALA A 54 -10.68 -10.19 1.47
C ALA A 54 -10.30 -8.81 0.95
N LEU A 55 -9.17 -8.26 1.43
CA LEU A 55 -8.66 -6.96 1.03
C LEU A 55 -8.26 -6.96 -0.46
N LEU A 56 -7.50 -7.97 -0.90
CA LEU A 56 -7.05 -8.08 -2.28
C LEU A 56 -8.19 -8.37 -3.25
N SER A 57 -9.18 -9.14 -2.80
CA SER A 57 -10.43 -9.39 -3.53
C SER A 57 -11.23 -8.12 -3.73
N ARG A 58 -11.47 -7.35 -2.66
CA ARG A 58 -12.14 -6.03 -2.74
C ARG A 58 -11.41 -5.02 -3.63
N ARG A 59 -10.08 -5.17 -3.77
CA ARG A 59 -9.25 -4.32 -4.62
C ARG A 59 -9.17 -4.81 -6.08
N GLY A 60 -9.81 -5.95 -6.40
CA GLY A 60 -9.79 -6.55 -7.73
C GLY A 60 -8.44 -7.15 -8.12
N VAL A 61 -7.56 -7.42 -7.15
CA VAL A 61 -6.24 -8.01 -7.38
C VAL A 61 -6.34 -9.53 -7.52
N ILE A 62 -7.22 -10.15 -6.73
CA ILE A 62 -7.49 -11.59 -6.74
C ILE A 62 -8.98 -11.78 -6.90
N GLU A 63 -9.40 -12.62 -7.82
CA GLU A 63 -10.76 -13.15 -7.83
C GLU A 63 -10.66 -14.63 -7.49
N HIS A 64 -11.52 -15.14 -6.61
CA HIS A 64 -11.55 -16.57 -6.34
C HIS A 64 -12.97 -17.09 -6.39
N MET A 65 -13.10 -18.33 -6.84
CA MET A 65 -14.34 -19.09 -6.81
C MET A 65 -14.39 -20.06 -5.63
N LEU A 66 -13.39 -20.05 -4.76
CA LEU A 66 -13.42 -20.78 -3.49
C LEU A 66 -14.47 -20.17 -2.57
N GLY A 67 -15.22 -21.03 -1.88
CA GLY A 67 -16.39 -20.65 -1.08
C GLY A 67 -16.05 -19.73 0.10
N ASN A 68 -14.79 -19.69 0.55
CA ASN A 68 -14.34 -18.82 1.63
C ASN A 68 -12.90 -18.31 1.39
N ASP A 69 -12.64 -17.08 1.84
CA ASP A 69 -11.32 -16.45 1.84
C ASP A 69 -10.27 -17.29 2.60
N ALA A 70 -10.70 -17.98 3.65
CA ALA A 70 -9.86 -18.89 4.42
C ALA A 70 -9.36 -20.09 3.60
N ASP A 71 -10.15 -20.59 2.65
CA ASP A 71 -9.77 -21.72 1.82
C ASP A 71 -8.67 -21.32 0.83
N VAL A 72 -8.71 -20.09 0.32
CA VAL A 72 -7.66 -19.53 -0.53
C VAL A 72 -6.35 -19.42 0.24
N CYS A 73 -6.41 -18.90 1.47
CA CYS A 73 -5.26 -18.80 2.36
C CYS A 73 -4.66 -20.19 2.66
N ALA A 74 -5.52 -21.16 3.01
CA ALA A 74 -5.10 -22.53 3.28
C ALA A 74 -4.50 -23.21 2.04
N MET A 75 -5.06 -22.96 0.86
CA MET A 75 -4.56 -23.48 -0.42
C MET A 75 -3.13 -22.99 -0.67
N PHE A 76 -2.88 -21.68 -0.71
CA PHE A 76 -1.55 -21.15 -0.98
C PHE A 76 -0.53 -21.54 0.09
N ARG A 77 -0.93 -21.51 1.37
CA ARG A 77 -0.07 -21.98 2.48
C ARG A 77 0.30 -23.46 2.30
N GLY A 78 -0.66 -24.31 1.93
CA GLY A 78 -0.43 -25.74 1.72
C GLY A 78 0.31 -26.08 0.42
N ILE A 79 0.33 -25.21 -0.59
CA ILE A 79 1.18 -25.38 -1.78
C ILE A 79 2.61 -24.91 -1.48
N ALA A 80 2.77 -23.83 -0.70
CA ALA A 80 4.06 -23.32 -0.28
C ALA A 80 4.76 -24.23 0.76
N ASP A 81 4.00 -25.02 1.49
CA ASP A 81 4.53 -25.99 2.45
C ASP A 81 5.41 -27.04 1.74
N GLY A 82 6.64 -27.19 2.21
CA GLY A 82 7.64 -28.09 1.63
C GLY A 82 8.32 -27.59 0.34
N VAL A 83 8.05 -26.36 -0.11
CA VAL A 83 8.77 -25.78 -1.27
C VAL A 83 10.21 -25.46 -0.89
N VAL A 84 11.17 -26.04 -1.63
CA VAL A 84 12.58 -25.71 -1.47
C VAL A 84 12.91 -24.51 -2.35
N PHE A 85 12.77 -23.32 -1.78
CA PHE A 85 13.05 -22.04 -2.43
C PHE A 85 13.55 -21.03 -1.38
N ASP A 86 14.58 -20.26 -1.73
CA ASP A 86 15.08 -19.18 -0.86
C ASP A 86 14.41 -17.85 -1.26
N PRO A 87 13.51 -17.29 -0.44
CA PRO A 87 12.84 -16.02 -0.73
C PRO A 87 13.80 -14.82 -0.73
N ALA A 88 15.00 -14.94 -0.14
CA ALA A 88 16.00 -13.89 -0.12
C ALA A 88 16.90 -13.89 -1.37
N SER A 89 16.84 -14.95 -2.18
CA SER A 89 17.60 -15.05 -3.43
C SER A 89 17.04 -14.11 -4.51
N GLU A 90 17.87 -13.76 -5.50
CA GLU A 90 17.41 -12.98 -6.65
C GLU A 90 16.35 -13.75 -7.44
N HIS A 91 15.14 -13.19 -7.48
CA HIS A 91 14.03 -13.71 -8.27
C HIS A 91 13.17 -12.55 -8.78
N TYR A 92 12.36 -12.79 -9.80
CA TYR A 92 11.64 -11.73 -10.51
C TYR A 92 10.65 -10.93 -9.63
N LEU A 93 10.17 -11.49 -8.51
CA LEU A 93 9.29 -10.80 -7.55
C LEU A 93 10.04 -10.06 -6.44
N MET A 94 11.35 -10.24 -6.31
CA MET A 94 12.17 -9.57 -5.30
C MET A 94 12.02 -8.05 -5.34
N PRO A 95 12.05 -7.36 -6.51
CA PRO A 95 11.86 -5.91 -6.56
C PRO A 95 10.48 -5.48 -6.02
N ILE A 96 9.44 -6.27 -6.29
CA ILE A 96 8.08 -6.01 -5.82
C ILE A 96 8.00 -6.21 -4.31
N GLY A 97 8.59 -7.29 -3.77
CA GLY A 97 8.66 -7.55 -2.34
C GLY A 97 9.38 -6.43 -1.58
N VAL A 98 10.52 -5.96 -2.10
CA VAL A 98 11.27 -4.83 -1.53
C VAL A 98 10.45 -3.55 -1.56
N ALA A 99 9.82 -3.23 -2.69
CA ALA A 99 8.97 -2.05 -2.81
C ALA A 99 7.78 -2.09 -1.83
N LEU A 100 7.14 -3.25 -1.69
CA LEU A 100 6.04 -3.47 -0.76
C LEU A 100 6.51 -3.29 0.70
N GLN A 101 7.66 -3.87 1.05
CA GLN A 101 8.22 -3.72 2.40
C GLN A 101 8.65 -2.28 2.70
N ALA A 102 9.22 -1.57 1.73
CA ALA A 102 9.55 -0.16 1.86
C ALA A 102 8.29 0.69 2.06
N HIS A 103 7.21 0.40 1.30
CA HIS A 103 5.92 1.05 1.47
C HIS A 103 5.34 0.83 2.87
N TYR A 104 5.38 -0.42 3.35
CA TYR A 104 4.92 -0.78 4.71
C TYR A 104 5.75 -0.11 5.81
N LYS A 105 7.09 -0.06 5.65
CA LYS A 105 7.99 0.54 6.65
C LYS A 105 7.98 2.07 6.63
N SER A 106 7.55 2.70 5.54
CA SER A 106 7.48 4.17 5.43
C SER A 106 6.69 4.77 6.58
N ARG A 107 7.35 5.66 7.35
CA ARG A 107 6.72 6.36 8.48
C ARG A 107 5.53 7.20 8.02
N PHE A 108 5.61 7.79 6.83
CA PHE A 108 4.54 8.59 6.25
C PHE A 108 3.29 7.74 5.94
N HIS A 109 3.46 6.57 5.31
CA HIS A 109 2.33 5.68 5.01
C HIS A 109 1.70 5.11 6.27
N ARG A 110 2.51 4.73 7.28
CA ARG A 110 2.01 4.30 8.58
C ARG A 110 1.26 5.40 9.32
N TRP A 111 1.81 6.61 9.34
CA TRP A 111 1.14 7.77 9.95
C TRP A 111 -0.16 8.08 9.22
N ARG A 112 -0.16 8.10 7.89
CA ARG A 112 -1.36 8.35 7.09
C ARG A 112 -2.41 7.26 7.29
N ALA A 113 -2.03 5.99 7.38
CA ALA A 113 -2.95 4.88 7.66
C ALA A 113 -3.50 4.94 9.09
N TRP A 114 -2.68 5.36 10.07
CA TRP A 114 -3.11 5.61 11.44
C TRP A 114 -4.12 6.76 11.51
N VAL A 115 -3.78 7.91 10.90
CA VAL A 115 -4.69 9.06 10.79
C VAL A 115 -5.97 8.66 10.07
N MET A 116 -5.89 7.92 8.95
CA MET A 116 -7.09 7.52 8.22
C MET A 116 -8.03 6.69 9.09
N ARG A 117 -7.50 5.68 9.79
CA ARG A 117 -8.31 4.82 10.66
C ARG A 117 -8.88 5.58 11.86
N HIS A 118 -8.10 6.44 12.50
CA HIS A 118 -8.52 7.10 13.74
C HIS A 118 -9.36 8.37 13.49
N ARG A 119 -9.05 9.13 12.43
CA ARG A 119 -9.74 10.36 12.05
C ARG A 119 -11.03 10.07 11.30
N PHE A 120 -10.98 9.22 10.27
CA PHE A 120 -12.14 8.95 9.41
C PHE A 120 -12.97 7.75 9.87
N GLY A 121 -12.48 6.96 10.83
CA GLY A 121 -13.31 5.97 11.53
C GLY A 121 -14.31 6.61 12.50
N ASN A 122 -14.06 7.85 12.96
CA ASN A 122 -14.98 8.61 13.81
C ASN A 122 -15.45 9.88 13.08
N PRO A 123 -16.68 9.89 12.52
CA PRO A 123 -17.17 10.99 11.70
C PRO A 123 -17.20 12.34 12.45
N TRP A 124 -17.42 12.31 13.77
CA TRP A 124 -17.41 13.51 14.60
C TRP A 124 -16.02 14.13 14.72
N LEU A 125 -15.01 13.27 14.87
CA LEU A 125 -13.62 13.70 14.98
C LEU A 125 -13.06 14.21 13.64
N ALA A 126 -13.60 13.73 12.52
CA ALA A 126 -13.33 14.26 11.19
C ALA A 126 -13.94 15.67 11.02
N ALA A 127 -15.22 15.84 11.36
CA ALA A 127 -15.91 17.13 11.24
C ALA A 127 -15.25 18.23 12.08
N ALA A 128 -14.86 17.93 13.32
CA ALA A 128 -14.17 18.87 14.19
C ALA A 128 -12.84 19.37 13.60
N TRP A 129 -12.10 18.49 12.92
CA TRP A 129 -10.84 18.85 12.27
C TRP A 129 -11.04 19.71 11.02
N VAL A 130 -12.06 19.42 10.22
CA VAL A 130 -12.41 20.26 9.06
C VAL A 130 -12.79 21.66 9.53
N PHE A 131 -13.61 21.75 10.58
CA PHE A 131 -14.00 23.04 11.15
C PHE A 131 -12.78 23.82 11.67
N GLY A 132 -11.90 23.17 12.44
CA GLY A 132 -10.67 23.78 12.94
C GLY A 132 -9.74 24.25 11.81
N ALA A 133 -9.56 23.45 10.77
CA ALA A 133 -8.75 23.83 9.61
C ALA A 133 -9.33 25.05 8.88
N MET A 134 -10.65 25.11 8.71
CA MET A 134 -11.33 26.24 8.09
C MET A 134 -11.22 27.51 8.94
N ALA A 135 -11.34 27.39 10.27
CA ALA A 135 -11.14 28.50 11.19
C ALA A 135 -9.71 29.06 11.10
N VAL A 136 -8.69 28.19 11.07
CA VAL A 136 -7.28 28.60 10.92
C VAL A 136 -7.02 29.27 9.58
N LEU A 137 -7.61 28.78 8.48
CA LEU A 137 -7.52 29.45 7.18
C LEU A 137 -8.17 30.84 7.23
N GLY A 138 -9.33 30.94 7.87
CA GLY A 138 -10.00 32.21 8.10
C GLY A 138 -9.13 33.21 8.85
N THR A 139 -8.46 32.78 9.94
CA THR A 139 -7.58 33.67 10.71
C THR A 139 -6.35 34.10 9.93
N ILE A 140 -5.75 33.21 9.11
CA ILE A 140 -4.63 33.58 8.23
C ILE A 140 -5.07 34.66 7.25
N VAL A 141 -6.20 34.47 6.57
CA VAL A 141 -6.73 35.46 5.62
C VAL A 141 -7.00 36.80 6.32
N GLN A 142 -7.67 36.77 7.47
CA GLN A 142 -7.92 37.97 8.27
C GLN A 142 -6.63 38.69 8.66
N THR A 143 -5.60 37.94 9.07
CA THR A 143 -4.30 38.50 9.47
C THR A 143 -3.60 39.16 8.28
N VAL A 144 -3.60 38.51 7.11
CA VAL A 144 -3.00 39.07 5.88
C VAL A 144 -3.74 40.35 5.45
N LEU A 145 -5.08 40.34 5.46
CA LEU A 145 -5.87 41.53 5.14
C LEU A 145 -5.61 42.67 6.13
N ALA A 146 -5.52 42.36 7.42
CA ALA A 146 -5.21 43.35 8.46
C ALA A 146 -3.83 43.99 8.24
N VAL A 147 -2.79 43.19 7.99
CA VAL A 147 -1.43 43.69 7.72
C VAL A 147 -1.41 44.56 6.45
N LEU A 148 -2.05 44.12 5.36
CA LEU A 148 -2.14 44.91 4.13
C LEU A 148 -2.85 46.26 4.34
N SER A 149 -3.96 46.26 5.11
CA SER A 149 -4.67 47.49 5.43
C SER A 149 -3.83 48.46 6.26
N TYR A 150 -3.05 47.95 7.21
CA TYR A 150 -2.14 48.75 8.04
C TYR A 150 -1.02 49.38 7.21
N VAL A 151 -0.40 48.62 6.31
CA VAL A 151 0.67 49.12 5.43
C VAL A 151 0.15 50.16 4.43
N ASN A 152 -1.04 49.96 3.85
CA ASN A 152 -1.65 50.95 2.96
C ASN A 152 -2.10 52.24 3.66
N GLN A 153 -2.31 52.19 4.99
CA GLN A 153 -2.67 53.36 5.79
C GLN A 153 -1.46 54.15 6.32
N ALA A 154 -0.23 53.63 6.21
CA ALA A 154 0.97 54.36 6.61
C ALA A 154 1.24 55.52 5.63
N PRO A 155 1.11 56.79 6.06
CA PRO A 155 1.16 57.92 5.15
C PRO A 155 2.59 58.21 4.68
N THR A 156 2.80 58.20 3.36
CA THR A 156 3.91 58.88 2.67
C THR A 156 3.73 60.39 2.71
N HIS A 157 3.78 61.02 3.90
CA HIS A 157 3.98 62.46 3.96
C HIS A 157 4.51 62.94 5.32
N LYS A 158 5.84 63.05 5.41
CA LYS A 158 6.50 64.21 6.02
C LYS A 158 7.77 64.53 5.24
N VAL A 159 7.61 65.02 4.02
CA VAL A 159 8.63 65.86 3.37
C VAL A 159 7.99 67.24 3.17
N LEU A 160 7.82 67.97 4.27
CA LEU A 160 7.75 69.42 4.16
C LEU A 160 9.19 69.91 4.35
N GLY A 161 9.83 70.22 3.23
CA GLY A 161 11.13 70.87 3.16
C GLY A 161 11.10 72.31 3.69
N PRO A 162 12.28 72.94 3.81
CA PRO A 162 12.50 74.18 4.55
C PRO A 162 12.15 75.43 3.71
N GLY A 163 11.84 76.53 4.40
CA GLY A 163 11.65 77.87 3.83
C GLY A 163 10.27 78.42 4.18
N ILE A 164 10.11 79.65 4.65
CA ILE A 164 10.97 80.82 4.81
C ILE A 164 10.50 81.53 6.09
#